data_AF-A0A1G2HMI2-F1
#
_entry.id   AF-A0A1G2HMI2-F1
#
_cell.length_a   1.000
_cell.length_b   1.000
_cell.length_c   1.000
_cell.angle_alpha   90.00
_cell.angle_beta   90.00
_cell.angle_gamma   90.00
#
_symmetry.space_group_name_H-M   'P 1'
#
loop_
_entity.id
_entity.type
_entity.pdbx_description
1 polymer ?
#
loop_
_entity_poly.entity_id
_entity_poly.type
_entity_poly.pdbx_seq_one_letter_code
_entity_poly.pdbx_strand_id
1 'polypeptide(L)'
;MSSISSKIAYPIIIAGFFIITAFIGLNYQSLTLNSLTTIVFLIIYVFFFGFAAGQNLASPIRKLLQRADSLSKGDLKSRFYSKDKDELGELAKAFNKIAEEFEQAKVESEITENSVDIKVKARTQGLEETIYALEQKVKNRTAELQKALGDLEKLQQQMKLKEAEVQDSGIEVKTPKVKVPKEKKKPTSII
;
A
#
# COMPACT_ATOMS: atom_id res chain seq x y z
N MET A 1 -22.59 27.45 22.29
CA MET A 1 -21.15 27.17 22.48
C MET A 1 -20.39 28.38 21.94
N SER A 2 -19.35 28.86 22.63
CA SER A 2 -18.59 30.03 22.20
C SER A 2 -17.54 29.58 21.18
N SER A 3 -17.63 30.09 19.95
CA SER A 3 -16.61 29.91 18.91
C SER A 3 -15.29 30.54 19.35
N ILE A 4 -14.17 30.02 18.90
CA ILE A 4 -12.85 30.65 19.09
C ILE A 4 -12.86 32.07 18.57
N SER A 5 -13.55 32.29 17.45
CA SER A 5 -13.78 33.63 16.92
C SER A 5 -14.38 34.57 17.96
N SER A 6 -15.42 34.14 18.69
CA SER A 6 -16.00 34.95 19.78
C SER A 6 -15.04 35.15 20.97
N LYS A 7 -14.26 34.12 21.34
CA LYS A 7 -13.24 34.22 22.40
C LYS A 7 -12.12 35.22 22.07
N ILE A 8 -11.84 35.45 20.78
CA ILE A 8 -10.86 36.43 20.29
C ILE A 8 -11.49 37.80 20.07
N ALA A 9 -12.74 37.85 19.60
CA ALA A 9 -13.43 39.09 19.28
C ALA A 9 -13.76 39.93 20.52
N TYR A 10 -14.26 39.31 21.61
CA TYR A 10 -14.62 40.07 22.82
C TYR A 10 -13.42 40.84 23.40
N PRO A 11 -12.22 40.23 23.51
CA PRO A 11 -11.08 40.97 24.02
C PRO A 11 -10.61 42.14 23.17
N ILE A 12 -10.69 41.99 21.84
CA ILE A 12 -10.35 43.07 20.90
C ILE A 12 -11.31 44.25 21.07
N ILE A 13 -12.61 43.99 21.21
CA ILE A 13 -13.62 45.03 21.42
C ILE A 13 -13.38 45.76 22.74
N ILE A 14 -13.10 45.02 23.83
CA ILE A 14 -12.80 45.59 25.15
C ILE A 14 -11.54 46.45 25.10
N ALA A 15 -10.48 45.98 24.43
CA ALA A 15 -9.25 46.75 24.24
C ALA A 15 -9.53 48.07 23.47
N GLY A 16 -10.37 48.01 22.43
CA GLY A 16 -10.80 49.20 21.70
C GLY A 16 -11.52 50.22 22.59
N PHE A 17 -12.40 49.77 23.48
CA PHE A 17 -13.06 50.64 24.46
C PHE A 17 -12.06 51.31 25.40
N PHE A 18 -11.08 50.55 25.92
CA PHE A 18 -10.01 51.11 26.76
C PHE A 18 -9.15 52.15 26.02
N ILE A 19 -8.88 51.95 24.74
CA ILE A 19 -8.11 52.92 23.93
C ILE A 19 -8.90 54.22 23.78
N ILE A 20 -10.21 54.15 23.51
CA ILE A 20 -11.07 55.33 23.37
C ILE A 20 -11.13 56.11 24.70
N THR A 21 -11.33 55.42 25.83
CA THR A 21 -11.39 56.07 27.15
C THR A 21 -10.05 56.69 27.54
N ALA A 22 -8.95 55.99 27.27
CA ALA A 22 -7.60 56.53 27.49
C ALA A 22 -7.35 57.77 26.61
N PHE A 23 -7.74 57.74 25.33
CA PHE A 23 -7.55 58.86 24.41
C PHE A 23 -8.32 60.12 24.83
N ILE A 24 -9.60 59.96 25.24
CA ILE A 24 -10.39 61.07 25.79
C ILE A 24 -9.70 61.63 27.04
N GLY A 25 -9.23 60.76 27.93
CA GLY A 25 -8.55 61.15 29.17
C GLY A 25 -7.24 61.91 28.94
N LEU A 26 -6.48 61.58 27.88
CA LEU A 26 -5.23 62.24 27.52
C LEU A 26 -5.43 63.58 26.79
N ASN A 27 -6.57 63.78 26.12
CA ASN A 27 -6.89 65.01 25.39
C ASN A 27 -7.29 66.17 26.34
N TYR A 28 -7.74 65.85 27.56
CA TYR A 28 -7.87 66.84 28.61
C TYR A 28 -6.47 67.32 29.03
N GLN A 29 -6.25 68.64 28.97
CA GLN A 29 -4.96 69.34 29.11
C GLN A 29 -4.20 69.11 30.44
N SER A 30 -4.70 68.23 31.32
CA SER A 30 -4.04 67.77 32.53
C SER A 30 -4.17 66.24 32.67
N LEU A 31 -3.05 65.58 32.99
CA LEU A 31 -3.03 64.17 33.39
C LEU A 31 -3.73 64.02 34.74
N THR A 32 -5.02 63.73 34.72
CA THR A 32 -5.78 63.45 35.94
C THR A 32 -5.52 62.03 36.42
N LEU A 33 -5.68 61.77 37.73
CA LEU A 33 -5.55 60.43 38.32
C LEU A 33 -6.38 59.37 37.57
N ASN A 34 -7.54 59.75 37.02
CA ASN A 34 -8.43 58.88 36.25
C ASN A 34 -7.80 58.37 34.94
N SER A 35 -6.97 59.18 34.28
CA SER A 35 -6.24 58.75 33.08
C SER A 35 -5.19 57.69 33.42
N LEU A 36 -4.52 57.85 34.57
CA LEU A 36 -3.48 56.96 35.05
C LEU A 36 -4.06 55.62 35.50
N THR A 37 -5.20 55.61 36.21
CA THR A 37 -5.89 54.37 36.58
C THR A 37 -6.35 53.58 35.35
N THR A 38 -6.88 54.25 34.33
CA THR A 38 -7.29 53.61 33.06
C THR A 38 -6.12 52.90 32.37
N ILE A 39 -4.94 53.54 32.32
CA ILE A 39 -3.72 52.95 31.75
C ILE A 39 -3.29 51.71 32.54
N VAL A 40 -3.31 51.77 33.88
CA VAL A 40 -2.96 50.64 34.74
C VAL A 40 -3.89 49.45 34.49
N PHE A 41 -5.21 49.68 34.42
CA PHE A 41 -6.17 48.63 34.10
C PHE A 41 -5.97 48.04 32.72
N LEU A 42 -5.63 48.86 31.71
CA LEU A 42 -5.32 48.36 30.37
C LEU A 42 -4.08 47.46 30.37
N ILE A 43 -3.01 47.84 31.08
CA ILE A 43 -1.79 47.01 31.20
C ILE A 43 -2.12 45.65 31.83
N ILE A 44 -2.86 45.66 32.93
CA ILE A 44 -3.32 44.45 33.62
C ILE A 44 -4.14 43.58 32.67
N TYR A 45 -5.09 44.20 31.95
CA TYR A 45 -5.94 43.51 30.99
C TYR A 45 -5.14 42.83 29.88
N VAL A 46 -4.20 43.54 29.25
CA VAL A 46 -3.34 43.00 28.18
C VAL A 46 -2.50 41.84 28.69
N PHE A 47 -1.95 41.94 29.90
CA PHE A 47 -1.17 40.86 30.51
C PHE A 47 -2.01 39.58 30.71
N PHE A 48 -3.19 39.70 31.33
CA PHE A 48 -4.07 38.56 31.56
C PHE A 48 -4.60 37.96 30.25
N PHE A 49 -4.95 38.80 29.27
CA PHE A 49 -5.40 38.33 27.97
C PHE A 49 -4.30 37.59 27.22
N GLY A 50 -3.08 38.12 27.17
CA GLY A 50 -1.94 37.47 26.54
C GLY A 50 -1.65 36.10 27.15
N PHE A 51 -1.67 36.01 28.48
CA PHE A 51 -1.53 34.74 29.21
C PHE A 51 -2.64 33.74 28.86
N ALA A 52 -3.90 34.19 28.86
CA ALA A 52 -5.05 33.36 28.51
C ALA A 52 -4.99 32.87 27.06
N ALA A 53 -4.60 33.73 26.11
CA ALA A 53 -4.43 33.36 24.70
C ALA A 53 -3.31 32.33 24.51
N GLY A 54 -2.20 32.49 25.23
CA GLY A 54 -1.11 31.50 25.25
C GLY A 54 -1.59 30.11 25.69
N GLN A 55 -2.39 30.05 26.76
CA GLN A 55 -2.85 28.79 27.33
C GLN A 55 -3.99 28.13 26.56
N ASN A 56 -4.94 28.92 26.03
CA ASN A 56 -6.17 28.40 25.42
C ASN A 56 -6.10 28.30 23.89
N LEU A 57 -5.14 28.94 23.24
CA LEU A 57 -4.99 28.91 21.78
C LEU A 57 -3.62 28.40 21.37
N ALA A 58 -2.55 29.12 21.74
CA ALA A 58 -1.20 28.79 21.25
C ALA A 58 -0.71 27.42 21.73
N SER A 59 -0.93 27.09 23.01
CA SER A 59 -0.50 25.80 23.60
C SER A 59 -1.22 24.59 22.98
N PRO A 60 -2.57 24.57 22.86
CA PRO A 60 -3.28 23.51 22.13
C PRO A 60 -2.83 23.34 20.68
N ILE A 61 -2.65 24.44 19.93
CA ILE A 61 -2.18 24.40 18.54
C ILE A 61 -0.79 23.77 18.47
N ARG A 62 0.14 24.18 19.34
CA ARG A 62 1.50 23.62 19.38
C ARG A 62 1.49 22.13 19.72
N LYS A 63 0.63 21.70 20.65
CA LYS A 63 0.46 20.28 20.97
C LYS A 63 -0.09 19.49 19.78
N LEU A 64 -1.09 20.02 19.08
CA LEU A 64 -1.61 19.39 17.87
C LEU A 64 -0.53 19.25 16.80
N LEU A 65 0.28 20.29 16.58
CA LEU A 65 1.39 20.24 15.63
C LEU A 65 2.41 19.15 16.00
N GLN A 66 2.77 19.02 17.28
CA GLN A 66 3.65 17.93 17.74
C GLN A 66 3.05 16.54 17.50
N ARG A 67 1.74 16.39 17.68
CA ARG A 67 1.03 15.13 17.41
C ARG A 67 1.02 14.80 15.92
N ALA A 68 0.84 15.82 15.07
CA ALA A 68 0.91 15.66 13.63
C ALA A 68 2.32 15.30 13.14
N ASP A 69 3.36 15.92 13.70
CA ASP A 69 4.75 15.55 13.41
C ASP A 69 5.09 14.13 13.90
N SER A 70 4.52 13.69 15.02
CA SER A 70 4.69 12.30 15.48
C SER A 70 3.98 11.32 14.53
N LEU A 71 2.78 11.65 14.09
CA LEU A 71 2.02 10.86 13.12
C LEU A 71 2.77 10.73 11.78
N SER A 72 3.33 11.83 11.28
CA SER A 72 4.11 11.82 10.02
C SER A 72 5.40 11.00 10.11
N LYS A 73 5.97 10.87 11.30
CA LYS A 73 7.13 10.01 11.60
C LYS A 73 6.78 8.54 11.81
N GLY A 74 5.50 8.17 11.72
CA GLY A 74 5.05 6.79 11.80
C GLY A 74 4.41 6.38 13.13
N ASP A 75 4.22 7.30 14.09
CA ASP A 75 3.40 7.01 15.28
C ASP A 75 1.91 7.08 14.93
N LEU A 76 1.39 5.97 14.41
CA LEU A 76 -0.02 5.84 14.00
C LEU A 76 -1.00 5.85 15.18
N LYS A 77 -0.51 5.74 16.42
CA LYS A 77 -1.32 5.83 17.64
C LYS A 77 -1.44 7.25 18.17
N SER A 78 -0.77 8.22 17.53
CA SER A 78 -0.87 9.62 17.89
C SER A 78 -2.33 10.10 17.78
N ARG A 79 -2.85 10.65 18.88
CA ARG A 79 -4.20 11.24 18.97
C ARG A 79 -4.14 12.57 19.69
N PHE A 80 -5.08 13.44 19.37
CA PHE A 80 -5.24 14.74 20.03
C PHE A 80 -6.66 14.89 20.57
N TYR A 81 -6.77 15.12 21.87
CA TYR A 81 -8.05 15.31 22.55
C TYR A 81 -8.16 16.77 23.00
N SER A 82 -9.08 17.51 22.36
CA SER A 82 -9.47 18.83 22.82
C SER A 82 -10.65 18.71 23.80
N LYS A 83 -10.60 19.49 24.89
CA LYS A 83 -11.76 19.66 25.79
C LYS A 83 -12.75 20.68 25.22
N ASP A 84 -12.28 21.54 24.32
CA ASP A 84 -13.10 22.57 23.70
C ASP A 84 -13.99 21.96 22.63
N LYS A 85 -15.24 22.45 22.57
CA LYS A 85 -16.25 22.08 21.58
C LYS A 85 -16.35 23.12 20.45
N ASP A 86 -15.29 23.88 20.26
CA ASP A 86 -15.16 24.93 19.26
C ASP A 86 -14.38 24.40 18.03
N GLU A 87 -13.90 25.30 17.19
CA GLU A 87 -13.17 24.97 15.96
C GLU A 87 -11.88 24.18 16.23
N LEU A 88 -11.24 24.33 17.40
CA LEU A 88 -10.10 23.47 17.79
C LEU A 88 -10.57 22.05 18.11
N GLY A 89 -11.76 21.92 18.68
CA GLY A 89 -12.42 20.63 18.88
C GLY A 89 -12.75 19.92 17.57
N GLU A 90 -13.24 20.66 16.58
CA GLU A 90 -13.48 20.12 15.23
C GLU A 90 -12.17 19.72 14.54
N LEU A 91 -11.14 20.56 14.64
CA LEU A 91 -9.82 20.26 14.12
C LEU A 91 -9.21 19.01 14.77
N ALA A 92 -9.42 18.83 16.08
CA ALA A 92 -9.01 17.63 16.80
C ALA A 92 -9.68 16.36 16.25
N LYS A 93 -10.99 16.44 15.96
CA LYS A 93 -11.73 15.31 15.36
C LYS A 93 -11.22 14.98 13.96
N ALA A 94 -11.00 16.00 13.14
CA ALA A 94 -10.45 15.83 11.79
C ALA A 94 -9.06 15.18 11.83
N PHE A 95 -8.18 15.67 12.71
CA PHE A 95 -6.86 15.08 12.92
C PHE A 95 -6.93 13.61 13.32
N ASN A 96 -7.79 13.26 14.29
CA ASN A 96 -7.91 11.88 14.76
C ASN A 96 -8.46 10.94 13.66
N LYS A 97 -9.37 11.44 12.82
CA LYS A 97 -9.88 10.68 11.67
C LYS A 97 -8.76 10.37 10.67
N ILE A 98 -7.91 11.34 10.35
CA ILE A 98 -6.74 11.12 9.48
C ILE A 98 -5.79 10.10 10.11
N ALA A 99 -5.54 10.18 11.41
CA ALA A 99 -4.68 9.22 12.11
C ALA A 99 -5.24 7.79 12.07
N GLU A 100 -6.57 7.64 12.17
CA GLU A 100 -7.26 6.36 12.06
C GLU A 100 -7.19 5.79 10.63
N GLU A 101 -7.41 6.61 9.60
CA GLU A 101 -7.27 6.20 8.19
C GLU A 101 -5.83 5.73 7.88
N PHE A 102 -4.83 6.42 8.42
CA PHE A 102 -3.42 6.01 8.31
C PHE A 102 -3.13 4.67 8.98
N GLU A 103 -3.67 4.45 10.19
CA GLU A 103 -3.54 3.18 10.91
C GLU A 103 -4.18 2.03 10.13
N GLN A 104 -5.39 2.23 9.60
CA GLN A 104 -6.08 1.23 8.79
C GLN A 104 -5.32 0.90 7.50
N ALA A 105 -4.83 1.91 6.79
CA ALA A 105 -4.06 1.71 5.56
C ALA A 105 -2.78 0.90 5.81
N LYS A 106 -2.11 1.12 6.95
CA LYS A 106 -0.92 0.34 7.33
C LYS A 106 -1.27 -1.13 7.59
N VAL A 107 -2.34 -1.39 8.33
CA VAL A 107 -2.82 -2.76 8.61
C VAL A 107 -3.21 -3.48 7.32
N GLU A 108 -3.92 -2.80 6.42
CA GLU A 108 -4.31 -3.38 5.12
C GLU A 108 -3.09 -3.72 4.26
N SER A 109 -2.07 -2.86 4.25
CA SER A 109 -0.80 -3.13 3.57
C SER A 109 -0.11 -4.37 4.12
N GLU A 110 -0.05 -4.54 5.44
CA GLU A 110 0.58 -5.70 6.09
C GLU A 110 -0.19 -7.01 5.81
N ILE A 111 -1.52 -6.96 5.79
CA ILE A 111 -2.36 -8.11 5.41
C ILE A 111 -2.11 -8.48 3.95
N THR A 112 -2.04 -7.49 3.08
CA THR A 112 -1.82 -7.71 1.64
C THR A 112 -0.45 -8.34 1.40
N GLU A 113 0.60 -7.84 2.04
CA GLU A 113 1.97 -8.40 1.97
C GLU A 113 2.00 -9.87 2.40
N ASN A 114 1.43 -10.19 3.55
CA ASN A 114 1.33 -11.58 4.04
C ASN A 114 0.53 -12.48 3.07
N SER A 115 -0.55 -11.96 2.47
CA SER A 115 -1.36 -12.74 1.53
C SER A 115 -0.62 -13.05 0.23
N VAL A 116 0.22 -12.11 -0.23
CA VAL A 116 1.07 -12.29 -1.41
C VAL A 116 2.11 -13.36 -1.12
N ASP A 117 2.75 -13.34 0.05
CA ASP A 117 3.74 -14.35 0.45
C ASP A 117 3.15 -15.76 0.48
N ILE A 118 1.95 -15.93 1.06
CA ILE A 118 1.24 -17.21 1.07
C ILE A 118 0.97 -17.69 -0.36
N LYS A 119 0.50 -16.79 -1.24
CA LYS A 119 0.19 -17.11 -2.63
C LYS A 119 1.44 -17.50 -3.42
N VAL A 120 2.56 -16.81 -3.20
CA VAL A 120 3.85 -17.14 -3.83
C VAL A 120 4.30 -18.53 -3.37
N LYS A 121 4.29 -18.82 -2.07
CA LYS A 121 4.66 -20.15 -1.55
C LYS A 121 3.82 -21.26 -2.14
N ALA A 122 2.49 -21.10 -2.15
CA ALA A 122 1.58 -22.09 -2.72
C ALA A 122 1.85 -22.33 -4.22
N ARG A 123 2.12 -21.25 -4.98
CA ARG A 123 2.44 -21.37 -6.41
C ARG A 123 3.78 -22.04 -6.66
N THR A 124 4.79 -21.77 -5.84
CA THR A 124 6.09 -22.41 -5.92
C THR A 124 5.99 -23.91 -5.65
N GLN A 125 5.23 -24.31 -4.62
CA GLN A 125 4.99 -25.74 -4.32
C GLN A 125 4.30 -26.46 -5.49
N GLY A 126 3.23 -25.88 -6.05
CA GLY A 126 2.56 -26.48 -7.21
C GLY A 126 3.46 -26.56 -8.45
N LEU A 127 4.38 -25.60 -8.61
CA LEU A 127 5.38 -25.64 -9.68
C LEU A 127 6.40 -26.77 -9.45
N GLU A 128 6.88 -26.96 -8.22
CA GLU A 128 7.76 -28.08 -7.85
C GLU A 128 7.11 -29.44 -8.10
N GLU A 129 5.83 -29.62 -7.70
CA GLU A 129 5.08 -30.85 -7.98
C GLU A 129 4.96 -31.13 -9.47
N THR A 130 4.72 -30.08 -10.26
CA THR A 130 4.61 -30.19 -11.72
C THR A 130 5.96 -30.55 -12.35
N ILE A 131 7.05 -29.90 -11.92
CA ILE A 131 8.42 -30.23 -12.35
C ILE A 131 8.72 -31.70 -12.05
N TYR A 132 8.47 -32.14 -10.82
CA TYR A 132 8.69 -33.52 -10.42
C TYR A 132 7.90 -34.52 -11.27
N ALA A 133 6.61 -34.23 -11.54
CA ALA A 133 5.79 -35.07 -12.39
C ALA A 133 6.28 -35.12 -13.85
N LEU A 134 6.76 -34.00 -14.40
CA LEU A 134 7.37 -33.96 -15.74
C LEU A 134 8.66 -34.76 -15.78
N GLU A 135 9.53 -34.65 -14.78
CA GLU A 135 10.78 -35.40 -14.69
C GLU A 135 10.52 -36.91 -14.67
N GLN A 136 9.55 -37.38 -13.88
CA GLN A 136 9.16 -38.79 -13.87
C GLN A 136 8.62 -39.24 -15.24
N LYS A 137 7.80 -38.42 -15.89
CA LYS A 137 7.28 -38.73 -17.24
C LYS A 137 8.40 -38.80 -18.27
N VAL A 138 9.36 -37.87 -18.24
CA VAL A 138 10.55 -37.88 -19.10
C VAL A 138 11.35 -39.17 -18.85
N LYS A 139 11.65 -39.48 -17.59
CA LYS A 139 12.38 -40.70 -17.20
C LYS A 139 11.71 -41.97 -17.71
N ASN A 140 10.39 -42.10 -17.53
CA ASN A 140 9.63 -43.25 -18.01
C ASN A 140 9.67 -43.35 -19.54
N ARG A 141 9.46 -42.24 -20.26
CA ARG A 141 9.55 -42.23 -21.74
C ARG A 141 10.94 -42.56 -22.24
N THR A 142 12.00 -42.09 -21.58
CA THR A 142 13.38 -42.43 -21.94
C THR A 142 13.66 -43.92 -21.72
N ALA A 143 13.17 -44.51 -20.64
CA ALA A 143 13.30 -45.95 -20.38
C ALA A 143 12.54 -46.79 -21.42
N GLU A 144 11.32 -46.38 -21.80
CA GLU A 144 10.56 -47.01 -22.88
C GLU A 144 11.30 -46.94 -24.22
N LEU A 145 11.84 -45.77 -24.57
CA LEU A 145 12.61 -45.59 -25.80
C LEU A 145 13.88 -46.44 -25.83
N GLN A 146 14.63 -46.51 -24.73
CA GLN A 146 15.81 -47.38 -24.61
C GLN A 146 15.46 -48.85 -24.83
N LYS A 147 14.33 -49.30 -24.25
CA LYS A 147 13.85 -50.68 -24.43
C LYS A 147 13.47 -50.94 -25.89
N ALA A 148 12.71 -50.04 -26.51
CA ALA A 148 12.30 -50.16 -27.91
C ALA A 148 13.52 -50.18 -28.87
N LEU A 149 14.54 -49.36 -28.60
CA LEU A 149 15.80 -49.39 -29.35
C LEU A 149 16.51 -50.75 -29.24
N GLY A 150 16.61 -51.31 -28.03
CA GLY A 150 17.21 -52.62 -27.83
C GLY A 150 16.42 -53.77 -28.49
N ASP A 151 15.09 -53.69 -28.51
CA ASP A 151 14.25 -54.64 -29.23
C ASP A 151 14.42 -54.51 -30.76
N LEU A 152 14.57 -53.27 -31.26
CA LEU A 152 14.86 -53.00 -32.68
C LEU A 152 16.23 -53.56 -33.09
N GLU A 153 17.26 -53.40 -32.25
CA GLU A 153 18.60 -53.97 -32.48
C GLU A 153 18.55 -55.50 -32.57
N LYS A 154 17.83 -56.16 -31.66
CA LYS A 154 17.62 -57.62 -31.71
C LYS A 154 16.92 -58.05 -32.99
N LEU A 155 15.87 -57.33 -33.41
CA LEU A 155 15.17 -57.60 -34.66
C LEU A 155 16.09 -57.42 -35.87
N GLN A 156 16.88 -56.34 -35.92
CA GLN A 156 17.87 -56.14 -36.98
C GLN A 156 18.89 -57.28 -37.03
N GLN A 157 19.33 -57.78 -35.87
CA GLN A 157 20.26 -58.90 -35.81
C GLN A 157 19.62 -60.20 -36.27
N GLN A 158 18.36 -60.46 -35.91
CA GLN A 158 17.59 -61.59 -36.45
C GLN A 158 17.38 -61.49 -37.96
N MET A 159 17.11 -60.28 -38.49
CA MET A 159 16.97 -60.05 -39.92
C MET A 159 18.28 -60.31 -40.65
N LYS A 160 19.42 -59.84 -40.13
CA LYS A 160 20.75 -60.13 -40.71
C LYS A 160 21.08 -61.62 -40.69
N LEU A 161 20.75 -62.32 -39.61
CA LEU A 161 20.93 -63.78 -39.52
C LEU A 161 20.05 -64.51 -40.55
N LYS A 162 18.78 -64.11 -40.68
CA LYS A 162 17.87 -64.67 -41.69
C LYS A 162 18.27 -64.30 -43.12
N GLU A 163 18.80 -63.10 -43.37
CA GLU A 163 19.32 -62.72 -44.69
C GLU A 163 20.55 -63.56 -45.07
N ALA A 164 21.45 -63.82 -44.12
CA ALA A 164 22.57 -64.74 -44.33
C ALA A 164 22.10 -66.19 -44.58
N GLU A 165 21.06 -66.64 -43.86
CA GLU A 165 20.46 -67.97 -44.01
C GLU A 165 19.68 -68.12 -45.35
N VAL A 166 19.03 -67.04 -45.80
CA VAL A 166 18.32 -66.96 -47.10
C VAL A 166 19.31 -66.87 -48.26
N GLN A 167 20.48 -66.24 -48.07
CA GLN A 167 21.53 -66.16 -49.07
C GLN A 167 22.29 -67.49 -49.26
N ASP A 168 22.38 -68.32 -48.21
CA ASP A 168 22.94 -69.68 -48.23
C ASP A 168 21.96 -70.73 -48.80
N SER A 169 20.64 -70.49 -48.67
CA SER A 169 19.60 -71.44 -49.11
C SER A 169 19.17 -71.32 -50.59
N GLY A 170 19.76 -70.42 -51.39
CA GLY A 170 19.53 -70.37 -52.84
C GLY A 170 18.09 -70.11 -53.31
N ILE A 171 17.28 -69.35 -52.56
CA ILE A 171 15.92 -68.98 -52.98
C ILE A 171 15.85 -67.48 -53.34
N GLU A 172 15.63 -67.22 -54.62
CA GLU A 172 15.37 -65.91 -55.22
C GLU A 172 14.13 -65.23 -54.59
N VAL A 173 14.32 -64.21 -53.74
CA VAL A 173 13.21 -63.40 -53.22
C VAL A 173 12.84 -62.32 -54.24
N LYS A 174 11.77 -62.56 -55.02
CA LYS A 174 11.13 -61.50 -55.80
C LYS A 174 10.42 -60.52 -54.84
N THR A 175 10.94 -59.30 -54.75
CA THR A 175 10.29 -58.18 -54.05
C THR A 175 8.90 -57.87 -54.65
N PRO A 176 7.81 -57.83 -53.86
CA PRO A 176 6.55 -57.26 -54.33
C PRO A 176 6.64 -55.72 -54.29
N LYS A 177 6.49 -55.07 -55.45
CA LYS A 177 6.31 -53.61 -55.54
C LYS A 177 5.03 -53.21 -54.80
N VAL A 178 5.18 -52.62 -53.62
CA VAL A 178 4.07 -51.92 -52.93
C VAL A 178 3.85 -50.58 -53.62
N LYS A 179 2.70 -50.41 -54.29
CA LYS A 179 2.24 -49.12 -54.82
C LYS A 179 1.91 -48.19 -53.65
N VAL A 180 2.64 -47.08 -53.54
CA VAL A 180 2.30 -45.96 -52.66
C VAL A 180 1.02 -45.28 -53.18
N PRO A 181 -0.06 -45.18 -52.41
CA PRO A 181 -1.21 -44.36 -52.77
C PRO A 181 -0.86 -42.87 -52.62
N LYS A 182 -1.08 -42.08 -53.68
CA LYS A 182 -0.89 -40.62 -53.67
C LYS A 182 -1.83 -39.96 -52.66
N GLU A 183 -1.23 -39.20 -51.75
CA GLU A 183 -1.88 -38.29 -50.82
C GLU A 183 -2.68 -37.21 -51.57
N LYS A 184 -4.00 -37.17 -51.39
CA LYS A 184 -4.84 -36.05 -51.84
C LYS A 184 -4.75 -34.92 -50.81
N LYS A 185 -3.99 -33.88 -51.13
CA LYS A 185 -4.08 -32.57 -50.46
C LYS A 185 -5.53 -32.07 -50.55
N LYS A 186 -6.16 -31.74 -49.41
CA LYS A 186 -7.33 -30.86 -49.37
C LYS A 186 -6.89 -29.46 -48.90
N PRO A 187 -7.38 -28.39 -49.53
CA PRO A 187 -6.88 -27.04 -49.28
C PRO A 187 -7.59 -26.37 -48.10
N THR A 188 -6.83 -25.50 -47.45
CA THR A 188 -7.25 -24.40 -46.60
C THR A 188 -8.20 -23.43 -47.34
N SER A 189 -9.27 -22.99 -46.68
CA SER A 189 -10.04 -21.77 -46.99
C SER A 189 -10.83 -21.38 -45.73
N ILE A 190 -10.36 -20.41 -44.95
CA ILE A 190 -10.95 -19.05 -44.82
C ILE A 190 -12.43 -19.09 -44.42
N ILE A 191 -12.71 -18.77 -43.15
CA ILE A 191 -13.47 -17.59 -42.69
C ILE A 191 -12.82 -17.11 -41.40
#